data_AF-A0A640MIC3-F1
#
_entry.id   AF-A0A640MIC3-F1
#
_cell.length_a   1.000
_cell.length_b   1.000
_cell.length_c   1.000
_cell.angle_alpha   90.00
_cell.angle_beta   90.00
_cell.angle_gamma   90.00
#
_symmetry.space_group_name_H-M   'P 1'
#
loop_
_entity.id
_entity.type
_entity.pdbx_description
1 polymer ?
#
loop_
_entity_poly.entity_id
_entity_poly.type
_entity_poly.pdbx_seq_one_letter_code
_entity_poly.pdbx_strand_id
1 'polypeptide(L)' 'MKCVRCQDQRVIWGKDRFNYATPIPCPECNKDGKAVRAETATKERELKQCNHLQP' A
#
# COMPACT_ATOMS: atom_id res chain seq x y z
N MET A 1 -14.59 10.16 -11.44
CA MET A 1 -14.62 8.71 -11.76
C MET A 1 -13.66 8.00 -10.82
N LYS A 2 -14.01 6.80 -10.35
CA LYS A 2 -13.12 5.96 -9.53
C LYS A 2 -12.02 5.39 -10.40
N CYS A 3 -10.79 5.28 -9.90
CA CYS A 3 -9.73 4.62 -10.66
C CYS A 3 -10.09 3.15 -10.86
N VAL A 4 -10.21 2.68 -12.11
CA VAL A 4 -10.58 1.29 -12.41
C VAL A 4 -9.55 0.26 -11.93
N ARG A 5 -8.28 0.68 -11.78
CA ARG A 5 -7.20 -0.22 -11.32
C ARG A 5 -7.21 -0.46 -9.81
N CYS A 6 -7.35 0.59 -9.01
CA CYS A 6 -7.29 0.48 -7.53
C CYS A 6 -8.64 0.68 -6.86
N GLN A 7 -9.70 0.98 -7.61
CA GLN A 7 -11.05 1.25 -7.08
C GLN A 7 -11.03 2.32 -5.97
N ASP A 8 -10.20 3.35 -6.14
CA ASP A 8 -9.90 4.43 -5.17
C ASP A 8 -9.22 4.00 -3.86
N GLN A 9 -8.81 2.73 -3.72
CA GLN A 9 -8.03 2.27 -2.58
C GLN A 9 -6.58 2.80 -2.58
N ARG A 10 -6.14 3.43 -3.68
CA ARG A 10 -4.78 3.95 -3.93
C ARG A 10 -3.66 2.90 -3.95
N VAL A 11 -3.95 1.67 -3.56
CA VAL A 11 -3.06 0.51 -3.59
C VAL A 11 -3.63 -0.59 -4.50
N ILE A 12 -2.76 -1.41 -5.06
CA ILE A 12 -3.08 -2.67 -5.72
C ILE A 12 -2.29 -3.78 -5.03
N TRP A 13 -2.82 -5.00 -5.01
CA TRP A 13 -2.12 -6.14 -4.42
C TRP A 13 -1.36 -6.88 -5.51
N GLY A 14 -0.06 -7.05 -5.29
CA GLY A 14 0.81 -7.87 -6.14
C GLY A 14 1.56 -8.91 -5.32
N LYS A 15 2.37 -9.72 -5.99
CA LYS A 15 3.32 -10.62 -5.33
C LYS A 15 4.72 -10.02 -5.41
N ASP A 16 5.45 -10.07 -4.31
CA ASP A 16 6.86 -9.71 -4.30
C ASP A 16 7.73 -10.85 -4.86
N ARG A 17 9.06 -10.66 -4.86
CA ARG A 17 10.03 -11.66 -5.32
C ARG A 17 10.03 -12.96 -4.51
N PHE A 18 9.39 -12.97 -3.35
CA PHE A 18 9.26 -14.11 -2.44
C PHE A 18 7.84 -14.70 -2.46
N ASN A 19 6.99 -14.31 -3.42
CA ASN A 19 5.59 -14.71 -3.53
C ASN A 19 4.66 -14.25 -2.38
N TYR A 20 5.09 -13.30 -1.55
CA TYR A 20 4.21 -12.71 -0.54
C TYR A 20 3.28 -11.66 -1.16
N ALA A 21 2.03 -11.63 -0.70
CA ALA A 21 1.08 -10.59 -1.07
C ALA A 21 1.58 -9.26 -0.50
N THR A 22 1.92 -8.31 -1.37
CA THR A 22 2.44 -7.01 -0.99
C THR A 22 1.56 -5.90 -1.56
N PRO A 23 1.27 -4.84 -0.77
CA PRO A 23 0.59 -3.66 -1.30
C PRO A 23 1.56 -2.87 -2.17
N ILE A 24 1.14 -2.56 -3.40
CA ILE A 24 1.89 -1.77 -4.37
C ILE A 24 1.11 -0.47 -4.64
N PRO A 25 1.76 0.71 -4.68
CA PRO A 25 1.11 1.95 -5.06
C PRO A 25 0.42 1.81 -6.42
N CYS A 26 -0.81 2.30 -6.56
CA CYS A 26 -1.48 2.26 -7.86
C CYS A 26 -0.67 3.09 -8.88
N PRO A 27 -0.21 2.50 -10.00
CA PRO A 27 0.64 3.19 -10.96
C PRO A 27 -0.07 4.34 -11.68
N GLU A 28 -1.40 4.28 -11.78
CA GLU A 28 -2.22 5.35 -12.38
C GLU A 28 -2.44 6.50 -11.40
N CYS A 29 -2.80 6.19 -10.15
CA CYS A 29 -3.09 7.21 -9.13
C CYS A 29 -1.83 7.83 -8.53
N ASN A 30 -0.71 7.11 -8.57
CA ASN A 30 0.55 7.52 -7.97
C ASN A 30 1.70 7.58 -9.00
N LYS A 31 1.35 7.87 -10.26
CA LYS A 31 2.31 8.02 -11.37
C LYS A 31 3.41 9.04 -11.07
N ASP A 32 3.06 10.11 -10.34
CA ASP A 32 3.97 11.21 -9.97
C ASP A 32 4.83 10.89 -8.73
N GLY A 33 4.64 9.72 -8.10
CA GLY A 33 5.47 9.22 -7.00
C GLY A 33 5.45 10.02 -5.69
N LYS A 34 4.79 11.19 -5.65
CA LYS A 34 4.92 12.17 -4.56
C LYS A 34 4.22 11.81 -3.24
N ALA A 35 3.15 11.02 -3.24
CA ALA A 35 2.32 10.83 -2.04
C ALA A 35 2.51 9.49 -1.33
N VAL A 36 2.73 8.40 -2.07
CA VAL A 36 2.63 7.07 -1.45
C VAL A 36 3.82 6.69 -0.56
N ARG A 37 5.03 7.25 -0.75
CA ARG A 37 6.14 6.98 0.20
C ARG A 37 5.84 7.50 1.62
N ALA A 38 5.21 8.67 1.74
CA ALA A 38 4.87 9.25 3.03
C ALA A 38 3.70 8.50 3.70
N GLU A 39 2.66 8.16 2.95
CA GLU A 39 1.51 7.42 3.48
C GLU A 39 1.85 5.96 3.83
N THR A 40 2.71 5.28 3.05
CA THR A 40 3.09 3.88 3.31
C THR A 40 3.99 3.76 4.53
N ALA A 41 4.92 4.69 4.74
CA ALA A 41 5.76 4.70 5.94
C ALA A 41 4.94 4.82 7.24
N THR A 42 3.85 5.58 7.21
CA THR A 42 2.91 5.70 8.34
C THR A 42 2.13 4.40 8.54
N LYS A 43 1.54 3.83 7.47
CA LYS A 43 0.76 2.57 7.57
C LYS A 43 1.61 1.36 7.96
N GLU A 44 2.86 1.27 7.50
CA GLU A 44 3.80 0.23 7.91
C GLU A 44 4.19 0.36 9.40
N ARG A 45 4.28 1.59 9.92
CA ARG A 45 4.47 1.84 11.35
C ARG A 45 3.25 1.39 12.16
N GLU A 46 2.04 1.70 11.70
CA GLU A 46 0.79 1.28 12.35
C GLU A 46 0.63 -0.25 12.36
N LEU A 47 0.89 -0.92 11.23
CA LEU A 47 0.89 -2.40 11.14
C LEU A 47 1.90 -3.06 12.08
N LYS A 48 3.11 -2.49 12.21
CA LYS A 48 4.11 -2.98 13.18
C LYS A 48 3.67 -2.76 14.64
N GLN A 49 2.94 -1.69 14.91
CA GLN A 49 2.46 -1.37 16.26
C GLN A 49 1.30 -2.28 16.69
N CYS A 50 0.45 -2.74 15.76
CA CYS A 50 -0.59 -3.74 16.04
C CYS A 50 -0.05 -5.14 16.36
N ASN A 51 1.13 -5.53 15.84
CA ASN A 51 1.73 -6.84 16.13
C ASN A 51 2.32 -6.95 17.54
N HIS A 52 2.47 -5.84 18.28
CA HIS A 52 2.93 -5.88 19.68
C HIS A 52 1.78 -5.98 20.69
N LEU A 53 0.52 -5.89 20.23
CA LEU A 53 -0.68 -5.90 21.07
C LEU A 53 -1.56 -7.15 20.86
N GLN A 54 -1.06 -8.18 20.17
CA GLN A 54 -1.70 -9.48 20.18
C GLN A 54 -1.25 -10.24 21.45
N PRO A 55 -2.19 -10.64 22.33
CA PRO A 55 -1.89 -11.30 23.62
C PRO A 55 -1.25 -12.68 23.45
#